data_AF-A0A7X2PPQ7-F1
#
_entry.id   AF-A0A7X2PPQ7-F1
#
_cell.length_a   1.000
_cell.length_b   1.000
_cell.length_c   1.000
_cell.angle_alpha   90.00
_cell.angle_beta   90.00
_cell.angle_gamma   90.00
#
_symmetry.space_group_name_H-M   'P 1'
#
loop_
_entity.id
_entity.type
_entity.pdbx_description
1 polymer ?
#
loop_
_entity_poly.entity_id
_entity_poly.type
_entity_poly.pdbx_seq_one_letter_code
_entity_poly.pdbx_strand_id
1 'polypeptide(L)'
;MPLTYDFKETIRARAQRDPEFRRALLRESVESIVNGDLAAGKSVLRDFVNATVGFQELENRTKIPVKSLMRMLGPKGSPSAANLSSILTALQKAEGVHFEISLRR
;
A
#
# COMPACT_ATOMS: atom_id res chain seq x y z
N MET A 1 16.80 -5.94 -16.56
CA MET A 1 16.19 -7.28 -16.72
C MET A 1 14.69 -7.12 -16.94
N PRO A 2 14.09 -7.79 -17.94
CA PRO A 2 12.67 -7.70 -18.30
C PRO A 2 11.72 -8.47 -17.36
N LEU A 3 12.24 -9.15 -16.34
CA LEU A 3 11.47 -9.98 -15.39
C LEU A 3 10.54 -9.19 -14.43
N THR A 4 10.67 -7.86 -14.35
CA THR A 4 9.94 -7.05 -13.36
C THR A 4 8.57 -6.58 -13.83
N TYR A 5 8.35 -6.49 -15.15
CA TYR A 5 7.05 -6.05 -15.69
C TYR A 5 6.01 -7.17 -15.58
N ASP A 6 6.36 -8.36 -16.05
CA ASP A 6 5.50 -9.55 -16.01
C ASP A 6 5.13 -9.95 -14.57
N PHE A 7 6.08 -9.87 -13.64
CA PHE A 7 5.80 -10.08 -12.22
C PHE A 7 4.81 -9.05 -11.65
N LYS A 8 4.99 -7.76 -11.96
CA LYS A 8 4.08 -6.70 -11.50
C LYS A 8 2.70 -6.82 -12.12
N GLU A 9 2.60 -7.20 -13.39
CA GLU A 9 1.31 -7.49 -14.02
C GLU A 9 0.63 -8.71 -13.39
N THR A 10 1.39 -9.76 -13.07
CA THR A 10 0.85 -10.95 -12.40
C THR A 10 0.32 -10.61 -11.01
N ILE A 11 1.06 -9.83 -10.22
CA ILE A 11 0.62 -9.37 -8.90
C ILE A 11 -0.63 -8.48 -9.03
N ARG A 12 -0.67 -7.57 -10.00
CA ARG A 12 -1.83 -6.73 -10.28
C ARG A 12 -3.06 -7.54 -10.68
N ALA A 13 -2.91 -8.46 -11.64
CA ALA A 13 -3.99 -9.32 -12.11
C ALA A 13 -4.53 -10.20 -10.98
N ARG A 14 -3.64 -10.75 -10.14
CA ARG A 14 -4.05 -11.53 -8.97
C ARG A 14 -4.78 -10.67 -7.94
N ALA A 15 -4.24 -9.51 -7.61
CA ALA A 15 -4.88 -8.57 -6.70
C ALA A 15 -6.28 -8.18 -7.18
N GLN A 16 -6.51 -7.97 -8.46
CA GLN A 16 -7.86 -7.62 -8.94
C GLN A 16 -8.90 -8.74 -8.72
N ARG A 17 -8.51 -10.00 -8.90
CA ARG A 17 -9.43 -11.16 -8.81
C ARG A 17 -9.53 -11.81 -7.43
N ASP A 18 -8.55 -11.59 -6.56
CA ASP A 18 -8.40 -12.31 -5.28
C ASP A 18 -8.38 -11.31 -4.10
N PRO A 19 -9.54 -11.07 -3.45
CA PRO A 19 -9.64 -10.17 -2.30
C PRO A 19 -8.78 -10.58 -1.11
N GLU A 20 -8.60 -11.88 -0.87
CA GLU A 20 -7.78 -12.38 0.24
C GLU A 20 -6.30 -12.07 -0.01
N PHE A 21 -5.84 -12.21 -1.25
CA PHE A 21 -4.50 -11.79 -1.64
C PHE A 21 -4.27 -10.29 -1.45
N ARG A 22 -5.23 -9.44 -1.84
CA ARG A 22 -5.14 -7.98 -1.59
C ARG A 22 -5.03 -7.64 -0.11
N ARG A 23 -5.87 -8.26 0.72
CA ARG A 23 -5.87 -8.06 2.17
C ARG A 23 -4.54 -8.52 2.78
N ALA A 24 -3.97 -9.62 2.28
CA ALA A 24 -2.65 -10.09 2.69
C ALA A 24 -1.54 -9.09 2.34
N LEU A 25 -1.54 -8.50 1.14
CA LEU A 25 -0.57 -7.45 0.77
C LEU A 25 -0.69 -6.22 1.69
N LEU A 26 -1.93 -5.80 1.96
CA LEU A 26 -2.18 -4.65 2.83
C LEU A 26 -1.74 -4.94 4.28
N ARG A 27 -1.99 -6.15 4.79
CA ARG A 27 -1.50 -6.61 6.10
C ARG A 27 0.03 -6.62 6.14
N GLU A 28 0.68 -7.25 5.17
CA GLU A 28 2.15 -7.35 5.07
C GLU A 28 2.82 -5.98 5.12
N SER A 29 2.24 -5.01 4.39
CA SER A 29 2.71 -3.63 4.42
C SER A 29 2.66 -3.02 5.82
N VAL A 30 1.54 -3.16 6.53
CA VAL A 30 1.38 -2.60 7.88
C VAL A 30 2.25 -3.33 8.90
N GLU A 31 2.32 -4.66 8.85
CA GLU A 31 3.19 -5.45 9.73
C GLU A 31 4.66 -5.07 9.54
N SER A 32 5.13 -4.91 8.30
CA SER A 32 6.48 -4.44 8.00
C SER A 32 6.77 -3.08 8.63
N ILE A 33 5.84 -2.12 8.48
CA ILE A 33 5.99 -0.77 9.04
C ILE A 33 6.06 -0.81 10.57
N VAL A 34 5.15 -1.54 11.22
CA VAL A 34 5.07 -1.63 12.69
C VAL A 34 6.29 -2.34 13.27
N ASN A 35 6.87 -3.30 12.55
CA ASN A 35 8.07 -4.03 12.94
C ASN A 35 9.39 -3.33 12.53
N GLY A 36 9.33 -2.08 12.05
CA GLY A 36 10.50 -1.24 11.80
C GLY A 36 11.07 -1.29 10.38
N ASP A 37 10.50 -2.09 9.48
CA ASP A 37 10.87 -2.09 8.06
C ASP A 37 9.93 -1.18 7.23
N LEU A 38 10.15 0.13 7.37
CA LEU A 38 9.44 1.13 6.58
C LEU A 38 9.73 0.98 5.07
N ALA A 39 10.89 0.45 4.68
CA ALA A 39 11.30 0.35 3.29
C ALA A 39 10.52 -0.73 2.53
N ALA A 40 10.42 -1.93 3.11
CA ALA A 40 9.55 -2.98 2.60
C ALA A 40 8.09 -2.56 2.67
N GLY A 41 7.66 -2.04 3.83
CA GLY A 41 6.27 -1.65 4.08
C GLY A 41 5.73 -0.67 3.04
N LYS A 42 6.46 0.41 2.72
CA LYS A 42 6.03 1.38 1.71
C LYS A 42 6.10 0.84 0.28
N SER A 43 7.02 -0.09 0.00
CA SER A 43 7.11 -0.74 -1.31
C SER A 43 5.89 -1.63 -1.56
N VAL A 44 5.54 -2.47 -0.59
CA VAL A 44 4.33 -3.30 -0.65
C VAL A 44 3.07 -2.41 -0.72
N LEU A 45 3.03 -1.31 0.05
CA LEU A 45 1.90 -0.37 -0.01
C LEU A 45 1.76 0.26 -1.39
N ARG A 46 2.88 0.61 -2.03
CA ARG A 46 2.90 1.15 -3.39
C ARG A 46 2.33 0.15 -4.39
N ASP A 47 2.75 -1.11 -4.30
CA ASP A 47 2.29 -2.16 -5.18
C ASP A 47 0.81 -2.45 -4.97
N PHE A 48 0.37 -2.46 -3.71
CA PHE A 48 -1.05 -2.54 -3.35
C PHE A 48 -1.86 -1.40 -3.99
N VAL A 49 -1.42 -0.14 -3.87
CA VAL A 49 -2.12 1.01 -4.48
C VAL A 49 -2.18 0.86 -6.00
N ASN A 50 -1.09 0.49 -6.67
CA ASN A 50 -1.08 0.29 -8.13
C ASN A 50 -2.01 -0.84 -8.58
N ALA A 51 -2.17 -1.85 -7.75
CA ALA A 51 -2.98 -3.03 -8.05
C ALA A 51 -4.47 -2.84 -7.78
N THR A 52 -4.86 -1.83 -7.00
CA THR A 52 -6.22 -1.64 -6.48
C THR A 52 -6.82 -0.30 -6.89
N VAL A 53 -6.99 0.63 -5.94
CA VAL A 53 -7.62 1.94 -6.12
C VAL A 53 -6.84 2.86 -7.07
N GLY A 54 -5.53 2.67 -7.19
CA GLY A 54 -4.65 3.56 -7.94
C GLY A 54 -4.39 4.89 -7.21
N PHE A 55 -3.36 5.61 -7.68
CA PHE A 55 -2.95 6.86 -7.06
C PHE A 55 -3.94 8.01 -7.26
N GLN A 56 -4.66 8.04 -8.38
CA GLN A 56 -5.61 9.11 -8.68
C GLN A 56 -6.79 9.11 -7.69
N GLU A 57 -7.34 7.93 -7.41
CA GLU A 57 -8.41 7.80 -6.43
C GLU A 57 -7.90 8.00 -5.00
N LEU A 58 -6.66 7.59 -4.72
CA LEU A 58 -6.03 7.85 -3.43
C LEU A 58 -5.83 9.36 -3.18
N GLU A 59 -5.48 10.15 -4.20
CA GLU A 59 -5.45 11.61 -4.13
C GLU A 59 -6.85 12.16 -3.81
N ASN A 60 -7.90 11.69 -4.49
CA ASN A 60 -9.27 12.13 -4.23
C ASN A 60 -9.68 11.94 -2.76
N ARG A 61 -9.28 10.82 -2.16
CA ARG A 61 -9.62 10.43 -0.78
C ARG A 61 -8.77 11.14 0.28
N THR A 62 -7.49 11.34 0.01
CA THR A 62 -6.53 11.89 0.98
C THR A 62 -6.31 13.39 0.82
N LYS A 63 -6.68 13.95 -0.34
CA LYS A 63 -6.33 15.31 -0.80
C LYS A 63 -4.81 15.55 -0.91
N ILE A 64 -4.02 14.48 -0.90
CA ILE A 64 -2.56 14.54 -1.10
C ILE A 64 -2.28 14.39 -2.59
N PRO A 65 -1.50 15.29 -3.21
CA PRO A 65 -1.25 15.23 -4.64
C PRO A 65 -0.65 13.89 -5.10
N VAL A 66 -1.08 13.36 -6.25
CA VAL A 66 -0.58 12.08 -6.83
C VAL A 66 0.96 12.04 -6.84
N LYS A 67 1.60 13.12 -7.32
CA LYS A 67 3.07 13.21 -7.36
C LYS A 67 3.69 13.07 -5.98
N SER A 68 3.06 13.63 -4.95
CA SER A 68 3.52 13.51 -3.56
C SER A 68 3.32 12.10 -3.03
N LEU A 69 2.16 11.47 -3.26
CA LEU A 69 1.89 10.07 -2.91
C LEU A 69 2.92 9.12 -3.54
N MET A 70 3.15 9.26 -4.84
CA MET A 70 4.14 8.46 -5.57
C MET A 70 5.57 8.69 -5.07
N ARG A 71 5.92 9.94 -4.71
CA ARG A 71 7.25 10.25 -4.14
C ARG A 71 7.41 9.63 -2.77
N MET A 72 6.42 9.78 -1.87
CA MET A 72 6.46 9.28 -0.49
C MET A 72 6.53 7.74 -0.44
N LEU A 73 5.74 7.06 -1.27
CA LEU A 73 5.76 5.60 -1.39
C LEU A 73 6.85 5.10 -2.36
N GLY A 74 7.78 5.96 -2.78
CA GLY A 74 8.88 5.60 -3.66
C GLY A 74 10.10 5.05 -2.89
N PRO A 75 11.10 4.47 -3.58
CA PRO A 75 12.28 3.88 -2.95
C PRO A 75 13.04 4.83 -2.02
N LYS A 76 13.16 6.11 -2.39
CA LYS A 76 13.81 7.17 -1.60
C LYS A 76 12.82 8.02 -0.79
N GLY A 77 11.53 7.72 -0.87
CA GLY A 77 10.47 8.45 -0.18
C GLY A 77 10.36 8.07 1.29
N SER A 78 9.78 8.97 2.08
CA SER A 78 9.30 8.66 3.41
C SER A 78 8.02 9.48 3.64
N PRO A 79 6.86 8.84 3.88
CA PRO A 79 5.68 9.56 4.31
C PRO A 79 5.87 10.03 5.77
N SER A 80 5.39 11.24 6.09
CA SER A 80 5.20 11.61 7.50
C SER A 80 4.19 10.67 8.16
N ALA A 81 4.24 10.52 9.47
CA ALA A 81 3.26 9.71 10.21
C ALA A 81 1.80 10.14 9.91
N ALA A 82 1.55 11.45 9.81
CA ALA A 82 0.25 11.99 9.44
C ALA A 82 -0.19 11.57 8.02
N ASN A 83 0.70 11.69 7.03
CA ASN A 83 0.38 11.28 5.67
C ASN A 83 0.20 9.77 5.55
N LEU A 84 1.04 8.99 6.24
CA LEU A 84 0.92 7.54 6.28
C LEU A 84 -0.42 7.11 6.90
N SER A 85 -0.81 7.72 8.01
CA SER A 85 -2.10 7.48 8.66
C SER A 85 -3.28 7.82 7.72
N SER A 86 -3.23 8.96 7.03
CA SER A 86 -4.25 9.33 6.04
C SER A 86 -4.33 8.34 4.88
N ILE A 87 -3.19 7.88 4.37
CA ILE A 87 -3.13 6.86 3.31
C ILE A 87 -3.75 5.54 3.81
N LEU A 88 -3.30 5.03 4.96
CA LEU A 88 -3.80 3.78 5.52
C LEU A 88 -5.30 3.83 5.81
N THR A 89 -5.80 4.97 6.30
CA THR A 89 -7.24 5.18 6.54
C THR A 89 -8.04 5.16 5.24
N ALA A 90 -7.53 5.79 4.17
CA ALA A 90 -8.19 5.79 2.87
C ALA A 90 -8.26 4.38 2.26
N LEU A 91 -7.20 3.59 2.41
CA LEU A 91 -7.12 2.21 1.89
C LEU A 91 -8.00 1.24 2.69
N GLN A 92 -8.03 1.36 4.03
CA GLN A 92 -8.96 0.62 4.89
C GLN A 92 -10.41 0.82 4.45
N LYS A 93 -10.82 2.08 4.24
CA LYS A 93 -12.16 2.41 3.75
C LYS A 93 -12.44 1.87 2.35
N ALA A 94 -11.43 1.81 1.48
CA ALA A 94 -11.59 1.27 0.14
C ALA A 94 -11.75 -0.26 0.13
N GLU A 95 -11.03 -0.98 0.98
CA GLU A 95 -11.14 -2.45 1.10
C GLU A 95 -12.25 -2.92 2.05
N GLY A 96 -12.90 -1.99 2.76
CA GLY A 96 -13.92 -2.32 3.77
C GLY A 96 -13.34 -3.12 4.94
N VAL A 97 -12.11 -2.81 5.36
CA VAL A 97 -11.40 -3.50 6.44
C VAL A 97 -10.98 -2.52 7.53
N HIS A 98 -10.76 -3.05 8.73
CA HIS A 98 -10.12 -2.35 9.84
C HIS A 98 -8.91 -3.15 10.30
N PHE A 99 -7.83 -2.44 10.67
CA PHE A 99 -6.70 -3.10 11.32
C PHE A 99 -6.96 -3.24 12.80
N GLU A 100 -6.57 -4.39 13.34
CA GLU A 100 -6.50 -4.65 14.76
C GLU A 100 -5.08 -5.16 15.05
N ILE A 101 -4.48 -4.69 16.14
CA ILE A 101 -3.11 -5.05 16.50
C ILE A 101 -3.16 -6.00 17.70
N SER A 102 -2.55 -7.16 17.54
CA SER A 102 -2.34 -8.14 18.61
C SER A 102 -0.84 -8.40 18.79
N LEU A 103 -0.36 -8.41 20.03
CA LEU A 103 1.02 -8.80 20.32
C LEU A 103 1.20 -10.32 20.14
N ARG A 104 2.25 -10.72 19.43
CA ARG A 104 2.72 -12.11 19.42
C ARG A 104 3.91 -12.24 20.37
N ARG A 105 3.94 -13.34 21.11
CA ARG A 105 5.06 -13.72 21.98
C ARG A 105 6.02 -14.63 21.24
#